data_AF-A0A3R8LN58-F1
#
_entry.id   AF-A0A3R8LN58-F1
#
_cell.length_a   1.000
_cell.length_b   1.000
_cell.length_c   1.000
_cell.angle_alpha   90.00
_cell.angle_beta   90.00
_cell.angle_gamma   90.00
#
_symmetry.space_group_name_H-M   'P 1'
#
loop_
_entity.id
_entity.type
_entity.pdbx_description
1 polymer ?
#
loop_
_entity_poly.entity_id
_entity_poly.type
_entity_poly.pdbx_seq_one_letter_code
_entity_poly.pdbx_strand_id
1 'polypeptide(L)'
;MTQTLENLLIEVPYTSISQFYKVFENQTPPERFGVSCVWQSYLLGDRLREAGLDCEQTYLNDRRHIALLCTQGRRRFLLDPYLLHRVPIELSPDGEEHERRRFEVPAYPNRCDDVGTTRSAKLVVDAHGTNINLLYTRYSPERRHAVIARAFNLNTENQAGNKPPEGDFLKPLLYHGEQNNLSIRVILRDTLEMSELIYPIALLHGQPVQRDHLLVRNNQGQFIRADEAGFPEAMVRMGDSLGCTADDLETFVLDGVNIYERHAPVHIDYAPYRIRND
;
A
#
# COMPACT_ATOMS: atom_id res chain seq x y z
N MET A 1 -4.63 19.28 -0.60
CA MET A 1 -4.84 17.88 -0.15
C MET A 1 -5.04 16.94 -1.31
N THR A 2 -6.12 17.06 -2.11
CA THR A 2 -6.42 16.14 -3.22
C THR A 2 -5.25 15.94 -4.17
N GLN A 3 -4.72 17.02 -4.76
CA GLN A 3 -3.58 16.93 -5.67
C GLN A 3 -2.35 16.28 -5.02
N THR A 4 -2.06 16.60 -3.76
CA THR A 4 -0.93 16.04 -3.01
C THR A 4 -1.09 14.54 -2.80
N LEU A 5 -2.30 14.08 -2.46
CA LEU A 5 -2.64 12.67 -2.33
C LEU A 5 -2.50 11.95 -3.68
N GLU A 6 -3.11 12.48 -4.74
CA GLU A 6 -3.04 11.90 -6.08
C GLU A 6 -1.60 11.78 -6.59
N ASN A 7 -0.79 12.84 -6.44
CA ASN A 7 0.63 12.82 -6.81
C ASN A 7 1.39 11.75 -6.03
N LEU A 8 1.18 11.66 -4.71
CA LEU A 8 1.86 10.65 -3.90
C LEU A 8 1.47 9.22 -4.30
N LEU A 9 0.20 8.97 -4.63
CA LEU A 9 -0.27 7.66 -5.10
C LEU A 9 0.43 7.19 -6.38
N ILE A 10 0.80 8.12 -7.26
CA ILE A 10 1.44 7.84 -8.55
C ILE A 10 2.97 7.81 -8.42
N GLU A 11 3.54 8.73 -7.63
CA GLU A 11 4.99 8.92 -7.54
C GLU A 11 5.66 8.01 -6.53
N VAL A 12 4.93 7.57 -5.50
CA VAL A 12 5.50 6.78 -4.40
C VAL A 12 4.75 5.47 -4.28
N PRO A 13 5.28 4.39 -4.86
CA PRO A 13 4.72 3.06 -4.71
C PRO A 13 4.55 2.67 -3.25
N TYR A 14 3.59 1.78 -3.00
CA TYR A 14 3.66 0.98 -1.79
C TYR A 14 4.70 -0.11 -2.00
N THR A 15 5.56 -0.36 -1.02
CA THR A 15 6.42 -1.53 -1.01
C THR A 15 6.56 -2.10 0.39
N SER A 16 6.61 -3.42 0.50
CA SER A 16 7.00 -4.10 1.74
C SER A 16 8.51 -4.33 1.85
N ILE A 17 9.29 -3.86 0.87
CA ILE A 17 10.71 -4.21 0.70
C ILE A 17 11.65 -3.16 1.26
N SER A 18 11.38 -1.87 1.02
CA SER A 18 12.32 -0.77 1.32
C SER A 18 12.79 -0.74 2.78
N GLN A 19 11.93 -1.13 3.72
CA GLN A 19 12.27 -1.16 5.14
C GLN A 19 13.33 -2.23 5.47
N PHE A 20 13.43 -3.32 4.71
CA PHE A 20 14.48 -4.32 4.92
C PHE A 20 15.86 -3.76 4.62
N TYR A 21 16.03 -3.03 3.51
CA TYR A 21 17.25 -2.29 3.20
C TYR A 21 17.63 -1.30 4.30
N LYS A 22 16.65 -0.50 4.76
CA LYS A 22 16.91 0.53 5.77
C LYS A 22 17.31 -0.08 7.12
N VAL A 23 16.61 -1.13 7.56
CA VAL A 23 16.76 -1.68 8.91
C VAL A 23 17.91 -2.68 9.03
N PHE A 24 18.16 -3.49 8.00
CA PHE A 24 19.17 -4.56 8.06
C PHE A 24 20.48 -4.19 7.37
N GLU A 25 20.43 -3.37 6.32
CA GLU A 25 21.62 -3.01 5.54
C GLU A 25 22.07 -1.55 5.74
N ASN A 26 21.31 -0.76 6.52
CA ASN A 26 21.54 0.68 6.68
C ASN A 26 21.63 1.42 5.32
N GLN A 27 20.84 0.96 4.35
CA GLN A 27 20.74 1.55 3.02
C GLN A 27 19.39 2.22 2.85
N THR A 28 19.37 3.42 2.27
CA THR A 28 18.12 4.10 1.93
C THR A 28 17.82 3.85 0.45
N PRO A 29 16.81 3.02 0.11
CA PRO A 29 16.43 2.83 -1.28
C PRO A 29 15.94 4.14 -1.91
N PRO A 30 16.15 4.32 -3.23
CA PRO A 30 15.53 5.42 -3.96
C PRO A 30 14.01 5.50 -3.72
N GLU A 31 13.48 6.72 -3.52
CA GLU A 31 12.04 6.95 -3.25
C GLU A 31 11.13 6.38 -4.35
N ARG A 32 11.63 6.30 -5.59
CA ARG A 32 10.92 5.65 -6.72
C ARG A 32 10.53 4.20 -6.47
N PHE A 33 11.20 3.48 -5.57
CA PHE A 33 10.80 2.12 -5.18
C PHE A 33 9.78 2.09 -4.05
N GLY A 34 9.41 3.25 -3.52
CA GLY A 34 8.33 3.40 -2.56
C GLY A 34 8.73 3.11 -1.12
N VAL A 35 7.71 3.12 -0.26
CA VAL A 35 7.85 2.84 1.18
C VAL A 35 6.63 2.06 1.70
N SER A 36 6.76 1.44 2.88
CA SER A 36 5.64 0.79 3.57
C SER A 36 4.49 1.74 3.92
N CYS A 37 3.32 1.18 4.23
CA CYS A 37 2.09 1.92 4.54
C CYS A 37 2.29 2.99 5.61
N VAL A 38 3.06 2.68 6.67
CA VAL A 38 3.38 3.61 7.75
C VAL A 38 4.09 4.84 7.21
N TRP A 39 5.15 4.66 6.41
CA TRP A 39 5.95 5.78 5.88
C TRP A 39 5.20 6.57 4.82
N GLN A 40 4.30 5.95 4.04
CA GLN A 40 3.50 6.70 3.06
C GLN A 40 2.63 7.77 3.75
N SER A 41 2.10 7.48 4.94
CA SER A 41 1.31 8.45 5.71
C SER A 41 2.16 9.63 6.21
N TYR A 42 3.36 9.37 6.72
CA TYR A 42 4.30 10.45 7.12
C TYR A 42 4.75 11.28 5.91
N LEU A 43 5.10 10.63 4.80
CA LEU A 43 5.51 11.32 3.57
C LEU A 43 4.37 12.19 3.01
N LEU A 44 3.13 11.73 3.09
CA LEU A 44 1.98 12.55 2.73
C LEU A 44 1.87 13.79 3.63
N GLY A 45 2.07 13.61 4.94
CA GLY A 45 2.13 14.72 5.89
C GLY A 45 3.20 15.75 5.50
N ASP A 46 4.41 15.29 5.21
CA ASP A 46 5.54 16.13 4.79
C ASP A 46 5.19 16.93 3.51
N ARG A 47 4.69 16.26 2.48
CA ARG A 47 4.29 16.90 1.21
C ARG A 47 3.14 17.89 1.38
N LEU A 48 2.21 17.66 2.30
CA LEU A 48 1.15 18.64 2.60
C LEU A 48 1.73 19.91 3.24
N ARG A 49 2.71 19.78 4.15
CA ARG A 49 3.38 20.93 4.77
C ARG A 49 4.23 21.70 3.75
N GLU A 50 4.97 21.00 2.90
CA GLU A 50 5.75 21.60 1.81
C GLU A 50 4.88 22.35 0.80
N ALA A 51 3.67 21.84 0.54
CA ALA A 51 2.67 22.52 -0.28
C ALA A 51 1.96 23.70 0.45
N GLY A 52 2.39 24.05 1.67
CA GLY A 52 1.87 25.18 2.42
C GLY A 52 0.45 24.99 2.96
N LEU A 53 -0.04 23.76 3.08
CA LEU A 53 -1.35 23.51 3.66
C LEU A 53 -1.30 23.73 5.18
N ASP A 54 -2.04 24.73 5.63
CA ASP A 54 -2.30 24.96 7.04
C ASP A 54 -3.31 23.93 7.56
N CYS A 55 -2.80 22.82 8.10
CA CYS A 55 -3.58 21.85 8.87
C CYS A 55 -2.76 21.23 9.99
N GLU A 56 -3.41 20.97 11.11
CA GLU A 56 -2.83 20.15 12.18
C GLU A 56 -2.81 18.69 11.73
N GLN A 57 -1.64 18.05 11.81
CA GLN A 57 -1.43 16.68 11.38
C GLN A 57 -1.35 15.74 12.58
N THR A 58 -2.19 14.71 12.57
CA THR A 58 -2.22 13.67 13.59
C THR A 58 -2.14 12.31 12.91
N TYR A 59 -1.26 11.43 13.40
CA TYR A 59 -1.07 10.10 12.83
C TYR A 59 -1.83 9.08 13.68
N LEU A 60 -2.93 8.55 13.16
CA LEU A 60 -3.77 7.56 13.85
C LEU A 60 -3.16 6.18 13.71
N ASN A 61 -3.07 5.42 14.80
CA ASN A 61 -2.37 4.14 14.87
C ASN A 61 -3.31 3.00 15.32
N ASP A 62 -3.40 1.92 14.55
CA ASP A 62 -4.10 0.68 14.95
C ASP A 62 -3.17 -0.47 15.37
N ARG A 63 -1.91 -0.13 15.64
CA ARG A 63 -0.74 -1.01 15.90
C ARG A 63 -0.10 -1.60 14.65
N ARG A 64 -0.82 -1.72 13.53
CA ARG A 64 -0.29 -2.31 12.27
C ARG A 64 -0.29 -1.33 11.11
N HIS A 65 -1.10 -0.30 11.20
CA HIS A 65 -1.36 0.66 10.16
C HIS A 65 -1.44 2.06 10.74
N ILE A 66 -0.96 3.02 9.94
CA ILE A 66 -1.01 4.43 10.27
C ILE A 66 -1.71 5.18 9.15
N ALA A 67 -2.69 6.00 9.51
CA ALA A 67 -3.34 6.95 8.61
C ALA A 67 -3.16 8.39 9.11
N LEU A 68 -3.17 9.34 8.20
CA LEU A 68 -3.04 10.75 8.51
C LEU A 68 -4.42 11.39 8.68
N LEU A 69 -4.63 12.03 9.83
CA LEU A 69 -5.74 12.95 10.08
C LEU A 69 -5.21 14.37 9.96
N CYS A 70 -5.84 15.18 9.12
CA CYS A 70 -5.48 16.58 8.88
C CYS A 70 -6.68 17.46 9.27
N THR A 71 -6.49 18.32 10.27
CA THR A 71 -7.53 19.16 10.85
C THR A 71 -7.35 20.61 10.37
N GLN A 72 -8.39 21.16 9.73
CA GLN A 72 -8.44 22.54 9.24
C GLN A 72 -9.63 23.27 9.88
N GLY A 73 -9.37 24.04 10.93
CA GLY A 73 -10.43 24.64 11.74
C GLY A 73 -11.31 23.54 12.35
N ARG A 74 -12.59 23.47 11.94
CA ARG A 74 -13.54 22.44 12.41
C ARG A 74 -13.60 21.20 11.50
N ARG A 75 -12.98 21.26 10.33
CA ARG A 75 -13.04 20.19 9.32
C ARG A 75 -11.91 19.20 9.56
N ARG A 76 -12.23 17.92 9.48
CA ARG A 76 -11.26 16.82 9.66
C ARG A 76 -11.23 15.93 8.44
N PHE A 77 -10.03 15.77 7.88
CA PHE A 77 -9.80 14.96 6.69
C PHE A 77 -8.93 13.76 7.04
N LEU A 78 -9.44 12.56 6.81
CA LEU A 78 -8.66 11.35 6.85
C LEU A 78 -8.01 11.12 5.48
N LEU A 79 -6.72 10.77 5.51
CA LEU A 79 -5.87 10.53 4.36
C LEU A 79 -5.05 9.25 4.60
N ASP A 80 -5.25 8.28 3.72
CA ASP A 80 -4.59 6.97 3.77
C ASP A 80 -4.14 6.50 2.37
N PRO A 81 -2.92 6.87 1.95
CA PRO A 81 -2.44 6.52 0.61
C PRO A 81 -2.30 5.01 0.39
N TYR A 82 -2.11 4.22 1.44
CA TYR A 82 -2.03 2.76 1.33
C TYR A 82 -3.35 2.14 0.86
N LEU A 83 -4.48 2.76 1.18
CA LEU A 83 -5.82 2.34 0.75
C LEU A 83 -6.26 2.92 -0.60
N LEU A 84 -5.37 3.65 -1.29
CA LEU A 84 -5.52 4.08 -2.69
C LEU A 84 -6.77 4.91 -3.01
N HIS A 85 -7.42 5.49 -1.99
CA HIS A 85 -8.52 6.44 -2.15
C HIS A 85 -8.03 7.71 -2.85
N ARG A 86 -8.85 8.26 -3.75
CA ARG A 86 -8.44 9.35 -4.66
C ARG A 86 -8.77 10.75 -4.15
N VAL A 87 -9.63 10.83 -3.14
CA VAL A 87 -10.13 12.11 -2.61
C VAL A 87 -10.00 12.13 -1.09
N PRO A 88 -9.64 13.28 -0.47
CA PRO A 88 -9.65 13.42 0.97
C PRO A 88 -10.99 13.05 1.57
N ILE A 89 -10.95 12.40 2.73
CA ILE A 89 -12.14 11.84 3.35
C ILE A 89 -12.57 12.76 4.49
N GLU A 90 -13.61 13.55 4.27
CA GLU A 90 -14.12 14.47 5.28
C GLU A 90 -14.95 13.71 6.33
N LEU A 91 -14.41 13.58 7.54
CA LEU A 91 -15.06 12.90 8.66
C LEU A 91 -16.14 13.76 9.33
N SER A 92 -15.98 15.08 9.28
CA SER A 92 -16.90 16.02 9.94
C SER A 92 -16.84 17.38 9.27
N PRO A 93 -17.86 17.77 8.49
CA PRO A 93 -17.94 19.13 7.95
C PRO A 93 -18.23 20.17 9.05
N ASP A 94 -18.97 19.81 10.11
CA ASP A 94 -19.52 20.76 11.08
C ASP A 94 -19.14 20.51 12.56
N GLY A 95 -18.22 19.58 12.84
CA GLY A 95 -17.71 19.33 14.20
C GLY A 95 -18.63 18.54 15.15
N GLU A 96 -19.76 18.00 14.67
CA GLU A 96 -20.55 17.04 15.46
C GLU A 96 -19.90 15.64 15.41
N GLU A 97 -19.39 15.18 16.55
CA GLU A 97 -18.64 13.93 16.70
C GLU A 97 -19.51 12.70 17.05
N HIS A 98 -20.78 12.92 17.40
CA HIS A 98 -21.61 11.90 18.04
C HIS A 98 -22.51 11.11 17.09
N GLU A 99 -22.65 11.55 15.83
CA GLU A 99 -23.44 10.80 14.85
C GLU A 99 -22.58 9.79 14.10
N ARG A 100 -23.09 8.57 13.97
CA ARG A 100 -22.48 7.56 13.10
C ARG A 100 -22.56 8.04 11.67
N ARG A 101 -21.41 8.17 11.00
CA ARG A 101 -21.30 8.61 9.62
C ARG A 101 -20.65 7.54 8.78
N ARG A 102 -21.27 7.25 7.64
CA ARG A 102 -20.75 6.32 6.66
C ARG A 102 -20.61 7.00 5.31
N PHE A 103 -19.43 6.91 4.71
CA PHE A 103 -19.13 7.47 3.39
C PHE A 103 -18.33 6.47 2.57
N GLU A 104 -18.46 6.59 1.26
CA GLU A 104 -17.71 5.80 0.29
C GLU A 104 -16.96 6.75 -0.63
N VAL A 105 -15.65 6.54 -0.76
CA VAL A 105 -14.82 7.31 -1.68
C VAL A 105 -14.20 6.41 -2.75
N PRO A 106 -14.05 6.92 -3.98
CA PRO A 106 -13.43 6.19 -5.08
C PRO A 106 -11.95 5.90 -4.79
N ALA A 107 -11.49 4.69 -5.16
CA ALA A 107 -10.09 4.26 -5.01
C ALA A 107 -9.59 3.51 -6.27
N TYR A 108 -8.28 3.28 -6.37
CA TYR A 108 -7.69 2.34 -7.32
C TYR A 108 -7.70 0.90 -6.78
N PRO A 109 -7.67 -0.14 -7.62
CA PRO A 109 -7.70 -0.13 -9.09
C PRO A 109 -9.08 0.19 -9.69
N ASN A 110 -9.10 0.55 -10.97
CA ASN A 110 -10.30 0.62 -11.79
C ASN A 110 -10.36 -0.63 -12.68
N ARG A 111 -11.26 -1.57 -12.38
CA ARG A 111 -11.36 -2.85 -13.12
C ARG A 111 -12.52 -2.84 -14.08
N CYS A 112 -12.55 -3.74 -15.06
CA CYS A 112 -13.67 -3.88 -15.98
C CYS A 112 -14.48 -5.12 -15.60
N ASP A 113 -15.81 -5.04 -15.69
CA ASP A 113 -16.66 -6.24 -15.71
C ASP A 113 -16.73 -6.86 -17.12
N ASP A 114 -17.49 -7.95 -17.25
CA ASP A 114 -17.58 -8.74 -18.48
C ASP A 114 -18.28 -8.02 -19.64
N VAL A 115 -19.01 -6.93 -19.35
CA VAL A 115 -19.59 -6.03 -20.35
C VAL A 115 -18.76 -4.76 -20.56
N GLY A 116 -17.56 -4.70 -19.99
CA GLY A 116 -16.61 -3.59 -20.14
C GLY A 116 -16.90 -2.36 -19.27
N THR A 117 -17.84 -2.43 -18.33
CA THR A 117 -18.13 -1.33 -17.41
C THR A 117 -17.00 -1.21 -16.38
N THR A 118 -16.50 0.01 -16.20
CA THR A 118 -15.50 0.29 -15.18
C THR A 118 -16.11 0.22 -13.77
N ARG A 119 -15.49 -0.60 -12.92
CA ARG A 119 -15.78 -0.78 -11.50
C ARG A 119 -14.54 -0.37 -10.70
N SER A 120 -14.58 0.86 -10.17
CA SER A 120 -13.56 1.32 -9.23
C SER A 120 -13.58 0.54 -7.92
N ALA A 121 -12.40 0.34 -7.35
CA ALA A 121 -12.26 0.06 -5.93
C ALA A 121 -12.87 1.19 -5.10
N LYS A 122 -13.21 0.89 -3.85
CA LYS A 122 -13.80 1.84 -2.92
C LYS A 122 -13.16 1.72 -1.56
N LEU A 123 -12.98 2.85 -0.90
CA LEU A 123 -12.78 2.90 0.54
C LEU A 123 -14.09 3.32 1.19
N VAL A 124 -14.67 2.41 1.97
CA VAL A 124 -15.83 2.65 2.81
C VAL A 124 -15.31 3.00 4.20
N VAL A 125 -15.81 4.08 4.76
CA VAL A 125 -15.43 4.52 6.10
C VAL A 125 -16.69 4.64 6.95
N ASP A 126 -16.62 4.11 8.16
CA ASP A 126 -17.68 4.16 9.17
C ASP A 126 -17.10 4.76 10.44
N ALA A 127 -17.43 6.02 10.71
CA ALA A 127 -16.94 6.80 11.83
C ALA A 127 -18.04 6.96 12.89
N HIS A 128 -17.70 6.71 14.16
CA HIS A 128 -18.62 6.83 15.28
C HIS A 128 -17.85 7.15 16.57
N GLY A 129 -18.08 8.35 17.13
CA GLY A 129 -17.28 8.86 18.24
C GLY A 129 -15.80 8.94 17.85
N THR A 130 -14.94 8.32 18.67
CA THR A 130 -13.49 8.27 18.42
C THR A 130 -13.05 7.15 17.48
N ASN A 131 -13.96 6.25 17.10
CA ASN A 131 -13.64 5.07 16.29
C ASN A 131 -13.90 5.33 14.81
N ILE A 132 -12.97 4.88 13.96
CA ILE A 132 -13.05 4.98 12.50
C ILE A 132 -12.71 3.61 11.90
N ASN A 133 -13.71 2.97 11.31
CA ASN A 133 -13.53 1.71 10.59
C ASN A 133 -13.29 2.00 9.11
N LEU A 134 -12.26 1.38 8.55
CA LEU A 134 -11.89 1.49 7.14
C LEU A 134 -12.05 0.13 6.47
N LEU A 135 -12.83 0.08 5.39
CA LEU A 135 -13.03 -1.10 4.57
C LEU A 135 -12.67 -0.77 3.13
N TYR A 136 -11.50 -1.24 2.69
CA TYR A 136 -11.07 -1.10 1.31
C TYR A 136 -11.52 -2.33 0.50
N THR A 137 -12.28 -2.08 -0.55
CA THR A 137 -12.90 -3.11 -1.39
C THR A 137 -12.44 -2.98 -2.83
N ARG A 138 -12.29 -4.12 -3.51
CA ARG A 138 -11.92 -4.19 -4.94
C ARG A 138 -12.93 -5.05 -5.68
N TYR A 139 -13.37 -4.64 -6.86
CA TYR A 139 -14.17 -5.50 -7.72
C TYR A 139 -13.35 -6.71 -8.15
N SER A 140 -13.89 -7.92 -8.04
CA SER A 140 -13.28 -9.13 -8.60
C SER A 140 -13.98 -9.50 -9.91
N PRO A 141 -13.33 -9.36 -11.08
CA PRO A 141 -13.93 -9.77 -12.35
C PRO A 141 -14.31 -11.25 -12.35
N GLU A 142 -13.47 -12.09 -11.76
CA GLU A 142 -13.71 -13.53 -11.63
C GLU A 142 -14.97 -13.84 -10.81
N ARG A 143 -15.16 -13.17 -9.67
CA ARG A 143 -16.32 -13.42 -8.80
C ARG A 143 -17.56 -12.56 -9.12
N ARG A 144 -17.41 -11.59 -10.02
CA ARG A 144 -18.46 -10.63 -10.42
C ARG A 144 -19.04 -9.81 -9.26
N HIS A 145 -18.27 -9.57 -8.20
CA HIS A 145 -18.66 -8.73 -7.08
C HIS A 145 -17.45 -8.08 -6.39
N ALA A 146 -17.70 -7.08 -5.54
CA ALA A 146 -16.67 -6.44 -4.73
C ALA A 146 -16.27 -7.30 -3.53
N VAL A 147 -14.96 -7.50 -3.34
CA VAL A 147 -14.39 -8.25 -2.22
C VAL A 147 -13.65 -7.31 -1.27
N ILE A 148 -13.70 -7.60 0.04
CA ILE A 148 -12.92 -6.87 1.04
C ILE A 148 -11.46 -7.24 0.85
N ALA A 149 -10.63 -6.22 0.63
CA ALA A 149 -9.21 -6.37 0.39
C ALA A 149 -8.38 -6.02 1.63
N ARG A 150 -8.77 -4.99 2.38
CA ARG A 150 -8.15 -4.58 3.64
C ARG A 150 -9.22 -4.02 4.58
N ALA A 151 -9.00 -4.20 5.88
CA ALA A 151 -9.83 -3.65 6.92
C ALA A 151 -8.94 -3.14 8.06
N PHE A 152 -9.21 -1.92 8.54
CA PHE A 152 -8.49 -1.29 9.64
C PHE A 152 -9.47 -0.61 10.60
N ASN A 153 -9.08 -0.51 11.86
CA ASN A 153 -9.86 0.15 12.90
C ASN A 153 -8.97 1.18 13.60
N LEU A 154 -9.18 2.44 13.28
CA LEU A 154 -8.44 3.56 13.86
C LEU A 154 -9.23 4.14 15.02
N ASN A 155 -8.49 4.73 15.96
CA ASN A 155 -9.08 5.50 17.05
C ASN A 155 -8.37 6.86 17.16
N THR A 156 -9.13 7.96 17.27
CA THR A 156 -8.59 9.32 17.34
C THR A 156 -7.77 9.60 18.60
N GLU A 157 -7.95 8.79 19.64
CA GLU A 157 -7.16 8.83 20.89
C GLU A 157 -5.84 8.04 20.78
N ASN A 158 -5.75 7.12 19.82
CA ASN A 158 -4.54 6.31 19.60
C ASN A 158 -3.65 6.95 18.53
N GLN A 159 -2.73 7.80 18.98
CA GLN A 159 -1.85 8.58 18.11
C GLN A 159 -0.42 8.01 18.11
N ALA A 160 0.18 7.91 16.93
CA ALA A 160 1.61 7.71 16.78
C ALA A 160 2.36 9.03 16.98
N GLY A 161 3.68 8.93 17.22
CA GLY A 161 4.53 10.11 17.26
C GLY A 161 4.59 10.85 15.91
N ASN A 162 5.05 12.10 15.93
CA ASN A 162 5.14 12.96 14.75
C ASN A 162 6.27 12.60 13.78
N LYS A 163 6.97 11.50 14.02
CA LYS A 163 8.04 10.99 13.16
C LYS A 163 7.79 9.51 12.87
N PRO A 164 8.18 9.01 11.68
CA PRO A 164 8.10 7.60 11.39
C PRO A 164 8.93 6.80 12.40
N PRO A 165 8.53 5.55 12.69
CA PRO A 165 9.26 4.68 13.58
C PRO A 165 10.67 4.36 13.03
N GLU A 166 11.71 4.27 13.87
CA GLU A 166 13.10 4.03 13.43
C GLU A 166 13.92 3.14 14.38
N GLY A 167 14.87 2.37 13.85
CA GLY A 167 15.81 1.57 14.63
C GLY A 167 15.32 0.16 14.96
N ASP A 168 15.97 -0.49 15.93
CA ASP A 168 15.85 -1.92 16.19
C ASP A 168 14.45 -2.40 16.55
N PHE A 169 13.59 -1.52 17.08
CA PHE A 169 12.22 -1.88 17.42
C PHE A 169 11.37 -2.26 16.19
N LEU A 170 11.78 -1.85 15.00
CA LEU A 170 11.09 -2.20 13.74
C LEU A 170 11.32 -3.65 13.34
N LYS A 171 12.47 -4.23 13.68
CA LYS A 171 12.87 -5.57 13.25
C LYS A 171 11.77 -6.61 13.47
N PRO A 172 11.17 -6.75 14.67
CA PRO A 172 10.09 -7.72 14.88
C PRO A 172 8.79 -7.36 14.13
N LEU A 173 8.55 -6.09 13.81
CA LEU A 173 7.35 -5.65 13.10
C LEU A 173 7.41 -5.93 11.59
N LEU A 174 8.63 -6.10 11.04
CA LEU A 174 8.84 -6.44 9.63
C LEU A 174 8.55 -7.92 9.33
N TYR A 175 8.55 -8.80 10.35
CA TYR A 175 8.27 -10.23 10.21
C TYR A 175 6.91 -10.57 10.83
N HIS A 176 5.83 -10.21 10.14
CA HIS A 176 4.48 -10.52 10.60
C HIS A 176 3.98 -11.84 9.99
N GLY A 177 3.32 -12.70 10.78
CA GLY A 177 2.84 -14.01 10.31
C GLY A 177 1.78 -13.95 9.19
N GLU A 178 1.08 -12.83 9.04
CA GLU A 178 0.16 -12.60 7.90
C GLU A 178 0.88 -12.10 6.64
N GLN A 179 2.18 -11.79 6.70
CA GLN A 179 2.97 -11.42 5.54
C GLN A 179 3.33 -12.68 4.76
N ASN A 180 2.69 -12.85 3.60
CA ASN A 180 2.89 -14.01 2.73
C ASN A 180 3.62 -13.68 1.42
N ASN A 181 3.98 -12.41 1.22
CA ASN A 181 4.74 -11.95 0.07
C ASN A 181 5.53 -10.67 0.37
N LEU A 182 6.57 -10.44 -0.42
CA LEU A 182 7.24 -9.16 -0.57
C LEU A 182 6.84 -8.57 -1.92
N SER A 183 6.47 -7.29 -1.96
CA SER A 183 5.98 -6.70 -3.19
C SER A 183 6.22 -5.19 -3.28
N ILE A 184 6.17 -4.71 -4.52
CA ILE A 184 6.06 -3.30 -4.87
C ILE A 184 4.80 -3.11 -5.74
N ARG A 185 3.93 -2.20 -5.31
CA ARG A 185 2.63 -1.90 -5.94
C ARG A 185 2.62 -0.46 -6.44
N VAL A 186 2.40 -0.31 -7.73
CA VAL A 186 2.52 0.94 -8.49
C VAL A 186 1.17 1.29 -9.12
N ILE A 187 0.85 2.58 -9.18
CA ILE A 187 -0.16 3.12 -10.08
C ILE A 187 0.57 3.67 -11.30
N LEU A 188 0.35 3.08 -12.47
CA LEU A 188 1.04 3.43 -13.71
C LEU A 188 0.66 4.86 -14.13
N ARG A 189 1.66 5.70 -14.40
CA ARG A 189 1.47 7.14 -14.66
C ARG A 189 0.66 7.44 -15.93
N ASP A 190 0.79 6.59 -16.94
CA ASP A 190 0.19 6.76 -18.27
C ASP A 190 -1.30 6.36 -18.31
N THR A 191 -1.65 5.31 -17.58
CA THR A 191 -2.93 4.61 -17.69
C THR A 191 -3.76 4.65 -16.40
N LEU A 192 -3.13 5.01 -15.28
CA LEU A 192 -3.69 4.95 -13.93
C LEU A 192 -4.14 3.53 -13.55
N GLU A 193 -3.60 2.53 -14.24
CA GLU A 193 -3.75 1.12 -13.93
C GLU A 193 -2.86 0.73 -12.75
N MET A 194 -3.32 -0.18 -11.91
CA MET A 194 -2.49 -0.73 -10.85
C MET A 194 -1.67 -1.91 -11.39
N SER A 195 -0.39 -1.98 -11.03
CA SER A 195 0.46 -3.16 -11.24
C SER A 195 1.24 -3.46 -9.96
N GLU A 196 1.48 -4.74 -9.69
CA GLU A 196 2.23 -5.16 -8.51
C GLU A 196 3.19 -6.28 -8.85
N LEU A 197 4.49 -6.08 -8.56
CA LEU A 197 5.52 -7.10 -8.67
C LEU A 197 5.68 -7.77 -7.31
N ILE A 198 5.60 -9.09 -7.29
CA ILE A 198 5.37 -9.89 -6.08
C ILE A 198 6.37 -11.04 -6.04
N TYR A 199 6.97 -11.24 -4.88
CA TYR A 199 7.71 -12.44 -4.52
C TYR A 199 6.97 -13.17 -3.38
N PRO A 200 6.36 -14.34 -3.64
CA PRO A 200 5.72 -15.13 -2.60
C PRO A 200 6.74 -15.67 -1.59
N ILE A 201 6.60 -15.33 -0.30
CA ILE A 201 7.54 -15.75 0.76
C ILE A 201 7.50 -17.26 0.96
N ALA A 202 6.33 -17.89 0.75
CA ALA A 202 6.19 -19.35 0.81
C ALA A 202 7.07 -20.10 -0.21
N LEU A 203 7.72 -19.43 -1.16
CA LEU A 203 8.68 -20.08 -2.06
C LEU A 203 10.11 -20.07 -1.53
N LEU A 204 10.36 -19.40 -0.39
CA LEU A 204 11.67 -19.23 0.19
C LEU A 204 12.14 -20.40 1.05
N HIS A 205 11.30 -21.37 1.45
CA HIS A 205 11.56 -22.55 2.32
C HIS A 205 13.03 -23.06 2.48
N GLY A 206 13.95 -22.24 3.02
CA GLY A 206 15.40 -22.50 2.98
C GLY A 206 15.99 -22.66 1.57
N GLN A 207 15.28 -22.24 0.52
CA GLN A 207 15.70 -22.31 -0.88
C GLN A 207 16.30 -20.96 -1.31
N PRO A 208 17.27 -20.98 -2.24
CA PRO A 208 17.79 -19.74 -2.81
C PRO A 208 16.68 -18.92 -3.47
N VAL A 209 16.81 -17.59 -3.40
CA VAL A 209 15.93 -16.67 -4.11
C VAL A 209 16.06 -16.90 -5.62
N GLN A 210 14.98 -17.29 -6.27
CA GLN A 210 14.92 -17.50 -7.72
C GLN A 210 14.08 -16.43 -8.42
N ARG A 211 14.58 -15.93 -9.54
CA ARG A 211 13.88 -15.00 -10.43
C ARG A 211 12.54 -15.54 -10.93
N ASP A 212 12.49 -16.83 -11.25
CA ASP A 212 11.30 -17.48 -11.83
C ASP A 212 10.11 -17.55 -10.86
N HIS A 213 10.32 -17.20 -9.57
CA HIS A 213 9.27 -17.07 -8.57
C HIS A 213 8.56 -15.72 -8.58
N LEU A 214 9.06 -14.73 -9.33
CA LEU A 214 8.41 -13.44 -9.45
C LEU A 214 7.08 -13.56 -10.19
N LEU A 215 6.11 -12.80 -9.72
CA LEU A 215 4.78 -12.67 -10.30
C LEU A 215 4.46 -11.20 -10.49
N VAL A 216 3.84 -10.84 -11.62
CA VAL A 216 3.16 -9.56 -11.75
C VAL A 216 1.66 -9.76 -11.60
N ARG A 217 1.02 -8.96 -10.75
CA ARG A 217 -0.44 -8.84 -10.68
C ARG A 217 -0.88 -7.57 -11.39
N ASN A 218 -1.63 -7.73 -12.48
CA ASN A 218 -2.11 -6.60 -13.27
C ASN A 218 -3.34 -5.91 -12.64
N ASN A 219 -3.84 -4.87 -13.31
CA ASN A 219 -4.96 -4.05 -12.87
C ASN A 219 -6.25 -4.86 -12.66
N GLN A 220 -6.52 -5.84 -13.54
CA GLN A 220 -7.67 -6.75 -13.45
C GLN A 220 -7.53 -7.80 -12.35
N GLY A 221 -6.36 -7.90 -11.71
CA GLY A 221 -6.08 -8.87 -10.65
C GLY A 221 -5.66 -10.24 -11.17
N GLN A 222 -5.25 -10.33 -12.43
CA GLN A 222 -4.68 -11.52 -13.03
C GLN A 222 -3.18 -11.58 -12.71
N PHE A 223 -2.68 -12.78 -12.47
CA PHE A 223 -1.26 -13.03 -12.26
C PHE A 223 -0.60 -13.39 -13.59
N ILE A 224 0.60 -12.86 -13.79
CA ILE A 224 1.48 -13.14 -14.91
C ILE A 224 2.79 -13.67 -14.30
N ARG A 225 3.18 -14.88 -14.69
CA ARG A 225 4.39 -15.54 -14.16
C ARG A 225 5.64 -15.10 -14.92
N ALA A 226 6.81 -15.18 -14.29
CA ALA A 226 8.09 -14.82 -14.90
C ALA A 226 8.41 -15.55 -16.23
N ASP A 227 7.88 -16.76 -16.41
CA ASP A 227 8.03 -17.58 -17.62
C ASP A 227 6.97 -17.30 -18.71
N GLU A 228 6.00 -16.43 -18.44
CA GLU A 228 4.95 -16.07 -19.38
C GLU A 228 5.34 -14.85 -20.24
N ALA A 229 4.90 -14.85 -21.51
CA ALA A 229 5.27 -13.84 -22.49
C ALA A 229 4.87 -12.40 -22.10
N GLY A 230 3.85 -12.22 -21.26
CA GLY A 230 3.39 -10.90 -20.81
C GLY A 230 4.24 -10.30 -19.68
N PHE A 231 5.10 -11.08 -19.03
CA PHE A 231 5.87 -10.62 -17.87
C PHE A 231 6.92 -9.55 -18.23
N PRO A 232 7.75 -9.71 -19.29
CA PRO A 232 8.72 -8.70 -19.67
C PRO A 232 8.06 -7.35 -19.99
N GLU A 233 6.92 -7.36 -20.71
CA GLU A 233 6.18 -6.15 -21.04
C GLU A 233 5.65 -5.45 -19.78
N ALA A 234 5.10 -6.21 -18.83
CA ALA A 234 4.61 -5.65 -17.58
C ALA A 234 5.74 -5.04 -16.73
N MET A 235 6.91 -5.68 -16.70
CA MET A 235 8.10 -5.17 -16.03
C MET A 235 8.63 -3.88 -16.64
N VAL A 236 8.68 -3.78 -17.98
CA VAL A 236 9.06 -2.56 -18.68
C VAL A 236 8.09 -1.43 -18.35
N ARG A 237 6.78 -1.66 -18.44
CA ARG A 237 5.76 -0.65 -18.10
C ARG A 237 5.88 -0.16 -16.66
N MET A 238 6.12 -1.07 -15.71
CA MET A 238 6.36 -0.69 -14.32
C MET A 238 7.66 0.13 -14.19
N GLY A 239 8.76 -0.32 -14.80
CA GLY A 239 10.04 0.40 -14.81
C GLY A 239 9.90 1.82 -15.34
N ASP A 240 9.25 2.00 -16.50
CA ASP A 240 8.99 3.30 -17.12
C ASP A 240 8.20 4.23 -16.19
N SER A 241 7.16 3.72 -15.53
CA SER A 241 6.36 4.51 -14.58
C SER A 241 7.17 4.96 -13.35
N LEU A 242 8.18 4.18 -12.95
CA LEU A 242 9.08 4.48 -11.83
C LEU A 242 10.34 5.24 -12.26
N GLY A 243 10.57 5.43 -13.56
CA GLY A 243 11.79 6.04 -14.08
C GLY A 243 13.03 5.18 -13.84
N CYS A 244 12.92 3.86 -14.00
CA CYS A 244 14.03 2.90 -13.90
C CYS A 244 13.91 1.79 -14.96
N THR A 245 14.94 0.98 -15.12
CA THR A 245 14.86 -0.18 -16.01
C THR A 245 14.08 -1.33 -15.38
N ALA A 246 13.59 -2.26 -16.21
CA ALA A 246 13.02 -3.52 -15.73
C ALA A 246 14.01 -4.30 -14.83
N ASP A 247 15.29 -4.29 -15.19
CA ASP A 247 16.37 -4.96 -14.45
C ASP A 247 16.61 -4.30 -13.09
N ASP A 248 16.56 -2.97 -12.99
CA ASP A 248 16.67 -2.26 -11.71
C ASP A 248 15.53 -2.63 -10.76
N LEU A 249 14.30 -2.69 -11.29
CA LEU A 249 13.11 -3.06 -10.53
C LEU A 249 13.17 -4.52 -10.06
N GLU A 250 13.57 -5.43 -10.95
CA GLU A 250 13.77 -6.84 -10.63
C GLU A 250 14.84 -7.02 -9.55
N THR A 251 15.99 -6.39 -9.74
CA THR A 251 17.12 -6.43 -8.80
C THR A 251 16.69 -5.91 -7.43
N PHE A 252 16.00 -4.76 -7.36
CA PHE A 252 15.50 -4.21 -6.11
C PHE A 252 14.61 -5.20 -5.35
N VAL A 253 13.71 -5.90 -6.05
CA VAL A 253 12.84 -6.89 -5.40
C VAL A 253 13.63 -8.10 -4.94
N LEU A 254 14.45 -8.70 -5.80
CA LEU A 254 15.20 -9.92 -5.48
C LEU A 254 16.24 -9.70 -4.38
N ASP A 255 16.96 -8.58 -4.39
CA ASP A 255 17.90 -8.23 -3.33
C ASP A 255 17.17 -7.99 -2.00
N GLY A 256 16.03 -7.31 -2.03
CA GLY A 256 15.16 -7.15 -0.87
C GLY A 256 14.69 -8.48 -0.27
N VAL A 257 14.33 -9.43 -1.14
CA VAL A 257 13.97 -10.80 -0.75
C VAL A 257 15.16 -11.55 -0.17
N ASN A 258 16.37 -11.36 -0.72
CA ASN A 258 17.59 -11.93 -0.16
C ASN A 258 17.88 -11.38 1.25
N ILE A 259 17.68 -10.07 1.48
CA ILE A 259 17.82 -9.47 2.82
C ILE A 259 16.79 -10.08 3.77
N TYR A 260 15.54 -10.21 3.34
CA TYR A 260 14.49 -10.86 4.12
C TYR A 260 14.92 -12.25 4.57
N GLU A 261 15.34 -13.11 3.64
CA GLU A 261 15.68 -14.51 3.90
C GLU A 261 16.88 -14.64 4.86
N ARG A 262 17.90 -13.78 4.72
CA ARG A 262 19.07 -13.78 5.63
C ARG A 262 18.71 -13.47 7.08
N HIS A 263 17.68 -12.66 7.30
CA HIS A 263 17.30 -12.14 8.61
C HIS A 263 15.99 -12.73 9.14
N ALA A 264 15.30 -13.56 8.35
CA ALA A 264 14.08 -14.22 8.74
C ALA A 264 14.30 -15.09 9.99
N PRO A 265 13.46 -14.98 11.03
CA PRO A 265 13.47 -15.90 12.15
C PRO A 265 13.41 -17.38 11.70
N VAL A 266 14.14 -18.24 12.41
CA VAL A 266 14.23 -19.70 12.13
C VAL A 266 12.85 -20.39 12.13
N HIS A 267 11.90 -19.84 12.88
CA HIS A 267 10.52 -20.32 12.97
C HIS A 267 9.55 -19.19 12.62
N ILE A 268 9.14 -19.14 11.36
CA ILE A 268 7.99 -18.35 10.91
C ILE A 268 7.00 -19.31 10.27
N ASP A 269 5.75 -19.28 10.73
CA ASP A 269 4.66 -19.95 10.03
C ASP A 269 4.19 -19.04 8.89
N TYR A 270 4.48 -19.43 7.66
CA TYR A 270 4.10 -18.66 6.48
C TYR A 270 2.68 -19.01 6.06
N ALA A 271 1.78 -18.04 6.14
CA ALA A 271 0.49 -18.19 5.49
C ALA A 271 0.70 -18.43 3.97
N PRO A 272 0.00 -19.38 3.34
CA PRO A 272 0.17 -19.65 1.91
C PRO A 272 -0.21 -18.41 1.09
N TYR A 273 0.57 -18.13 0.04
CA TYR A 273 0.24 -17.09 -0.92
C TYR A 273 -0.77 -17.63 -1.95
N ARG A 274 -2.00 -17.14 -1.90
CA ARG A 274 -3.05 -17.55 -2.85
C ARG A 274 -2.91 -16.79 -4.15
N ILE A 275 -2.54 -17.53 -5.20
CA ILE A 275 -2.45 -17.03 -6.60
C ILE A 275 -3.84 -16.99 -7.26
N ARG A 276 -4.88 -17.52 -6.59
CA ARG A 276 -6.28 -17.36 -6.99
C ARG A 276 -6.95 -16.32 -6.11
N ASN A 277 -7.88 -15.56 -6.67
CA ASN A 277 -8.68 -14.62 -5.88
C ASN A 277 -9.83 -15.39 -5.18
N ASP A 278 -9.55 -16.47 -4.44
CA ASP A 278 -10.50 -17.39 -3.77
C ASP A 278 -10.59 -17.22 -2.23
#